data_AF-A0A257ZF89-F1
#
_entry.id   AF-A0A257ZF89-F1
#
_cell.length_a   1.000
_cell.length_b   1.000
_cell.length_c   1.000
_cell.angle_alpha   90.00
_cell.angle_beta   90.00
_cell.angle_gamma   90.00
#
_symmetry.space_group_name_H-M   'P 1'
#
loop_
_entity.id
_entity.type
_entity.pdbx_description
1 polymer ?
#
loop_
_entity_poly.entity_id
_entity_poly.type
_entity_poly.pdbx_seq_one_letter_code
_entity_poly.pdbx_strand_id
1 'polypeptide(L)'
;MSRGSALPSSRDTIEFASYVAALTSELSRLAREHQLPTLAYLLDIARLEANSAARGEVHMEEAGGLPAEAEQARRRGRTGRRDMGA
;
A
#
# COMPACT_ATOMS: atom_id res chain seq x y z
N MET A 1 14.61 2.88 -27.43
CA MET A 1 13.18 2.54 -27.29
C MET A 1 12.87 2.45 -25.81
N SER A 2 12.29 3.50 -25.24
CA SER A 2 11.99 3.58 -23.80
C SER A 2 10.72 2.77 -23.51
N ARG A 3 10.82 1.69 -22.74
CA ARG A 3 9.63 0.98 -22.23
C ARG A 3 9.07 1.82 -21.08
N GLY A 4 8.04 2.61 -21.36
CA GLY A 4 7.25 3.24 -20.31
C GLY A 4 6.56 2.15 -19.49
N SER A 5 7.00 1.96 -18.25
CA SER A 5 6.20 1.24 -17.27
C SER A 5 5.04 2.16 -16.87
N ALA A 6 3.93 2.06 -17.60
CA ALA A 6 2.68 2.66 -17.15
C ALA A 6 2.37 2.07 -15.77
N LEU A 7 2.41 2.90 -14.73
CA LEU A 7 1.96 2.48 -13.41
C LEU A 7 0.51 2.00 -13.55
N PRO A 8 0.15 0.86 -12.94
CA PRO A 8 -1.21 0.34 -13.03
C PRO A 8 -2.20 1.42 -12.59
N SER A 9 -3.29 1.58 -13.33
CA SER A 9 -4.29 2.59 -12.96
C SER A 9 -4.97 2.18 -11.66
N SER A 10 -5.50 3.15 -10.90
CA SER A 10 -6.25 2.85 -9.67
C SER A 10 -7.43 1.91 -9.92
N ARG A 11 -8.00 1.92 -11.13
CA ARG A 11 -9.04 0.98 -11.55
C ARG A 11 -8.49 -0.43 -11.70
N ASP A 12 -7.35 -0.59 -12.37
CA ASP A 12 -6.70 -1.89 -12.56
C ASP A 12 -6.31 -2.50 -11.20
N THR A 13 -5.87 -1.69 -10.24
CA THR A 13 -5.54 -2.16 -8.89
C THR A 13 -6.78 -2.63 -8.12
N ILE A 14 -7.91 -1.94 -8.26
CA ILE A 14 -9.18 -2.34 -7.61
C ILE A 14 -9.71 -3.64 -8.22
N GLU A 15 -9.66 -3.75 -9.54
CA GLU A 15 -10.08 -4.96 -10.26
C GLU A 15 -9.21 -6.16 -9.88
N PHE A 16 -7.89 -5.97 -9.85
CA PHE A 16 -6.95 -6.99 -9.41
C PHE A 16 -7.19 -7.40 -7.95
N ALA A 17 -7.38 -6.46 -7.04
CA ALA A 17 -7.70 -6.75 -5.64
C ALA A 17 -9.01 -7.53 -5.50
N SER A 18 -10.04 -7.16 -6.26
CA SER A 18 -11.33 -7.88 -6.30
C SER A 18 -11.16 -9.31 -6.81
N TYR A 19 -10.34 -9.51 -7.84
CA TYR A 19 -9.99 -10.84 -8.34
C TYR A 19 -9.28 -11.69 -7.29
N VAL A 20 -8.27 -11.12 -6.59
CA VAL A 20 -7.55 -11.82 -5.52
C VAL A 20 -8.50 -12.22 -4.38
N ALA A 21 -9.44 -11.34 -4.00
CA ALA A 21 -10.44 -11.64 -2.98
C ALA A 21 -11.36 -12.82 -3.36
N ALA A 22 -11.75 -12.92 -4.64
CA ALA A 22 -12.53 -14.05 -5.14
C ALA A 22 -11.71 -15.35 -5.15
N LEU A 23 -10.50 -15.31 -5.73
CA LEU A 23 -9.61 -16.47 -5.83
C LEU A 23 -9.25 -17.05 -4.45
N THR A 24 -8.89 -16.19 -3.50
CA THR A 24 -8.54 -16.61 -2.14
C THR A 24 -9.72 -17.25 -1.41
N SER A 25 -10.96 -16.84 -1.70
CA SER A 25 -12.16 -17.47 -1.15
C SER A 25 -12.32 -18.93 -1.63
N GLU A 26 -12.10 -19.19 -2.91
CA GLU A 26 -12.19 -20.54 -3.48
C GLU A 26 -11.08 -21.45 -2.95
N LEU A 27 -9.84 -20.95 -2.95
CA LEU A 27 -8.69 -21.69 -2.43
C LEU A 27 -8.83 -21.98 -0.94
N SER A 28 -9.39 -21.05 -0.16
CA SER A 28 -9.61 -21.24 1.26
C SER A 28 -10.63 -22.36 1.52
N ARG A 29 -11.66 -22.48 0.67
CA ARG A 29 -12.61 -23.60 0.73
C ARG A 29 -11.90 -24.93 0.43
N LEU A 30 -11.12 -24.99 -0.63
CA LEU A 30 -10.35 -26.19 -1.02
C LEU A 30 -9.35 -26.60 0.07
N ALA A 31 -8.66 -25.64 0.68
CA ALA A 31 -7.74 -25.90 1.78
C ALA A 31 -8.44 -26.54 3.00
N ARG A 32 -9.68 -26.14 3.31
CA ARG A 32 -10.48 -26.80 4.36
C ARG A 32 -10.91 -28.20 3.98
N GLU A 33 -11.35 -28.41 2.72
CA GLU A 33 -11.71 -29.73 2.19
C GLU A 33 -10.53 -30.72 2.30
N HIS A 34 -9.30 -30.24 2.11
CA HIS A 34 -8.05 -31.01 2.21
C HIS A 34 -7.38 -30.99 3.59
N GLN A 35 -8.06 -30.48 4.64
CA GLN A 35 -7.53 -30.45 6.01
C GLN A 35 -6.19 -29.71 6.16
N LEU A 36 -6.05 -28.57 5.45
CA LEU A 36 -4.92 -27.66 5.51
C LEU A 36 -5.29 -26.37 6.27
N PRO A 37 -5.48 -26.42 7.60
CA PRO A 37 -6.09 -25.33 8.36
C PRO A 37 -5.24 -24.04 8.36
N THR A 38 -3.91 -24.17 8.45
CA THR A 38 -3.00 -23.01 8.40
C THR A 38 -3.07 -22.30 7.05
N LEU A 39 -3.17 -23.06 5.96
CA LEU A 39 -3.29 -22.47 4.62
C LEU A 39 -4.65 -21.77 4.46
N ALA A 40 -5.74 -22.39 4.91
CA ALA A 40 -7.06 -21.76 4.88
C ALA A 40 -7.07 -20.43 5.65
N TYR A 41 -6.44 -20.39 6.83
CA TYR A 41 -6.29 -19.17 7.62
C TYR A 41 -5.52 -18.06 6.88
N LEU A 42 -4.38 -18.39 6.27
CA LEU A 42 -3.59 -17.42 5.50
C LEU A 42 -4.38 -16.88 4.30
N LEU A 43 -5.15 -17.73 3.63
CA LEU A 43 -6.00 -17.33 2.51
C LEU A 43 -7.16 -16.43 2.95
N ASP A 44 -7.70 -16.65 4.15
CA ASP A 44 -8.72 -15.76 4.73
C ASP A 44 -8.14 -14.37 5.05
N ILE A 45 -6.93 -14.30 5.59
CA ILE A 45 -6.24 -13.01 5.79
C ILE A 45 -6.01 -12.32 4.45
N ALA A 46 -5.45 -13.02 3.48
CA ALA A 46 -5.19 -12.46 2.15
C ALA A 46 -6.49 -11.94 1.49
N ARG A 47 -7.62 -12.65 1.70
CA ARG A 47 -8.94 -12.21 1.25
C ARG A 47 -9.38 -10.92 1.95
N LEU A 48 -9.19 -10.80 3.26
CA LEU A 48 -9.53 -9.58 4.00
C LEU A 48 -8.74 -8.39 3.46
N GLU A 49 -7.42 -8.53 3.32
CA GLU A 49 -6.56 -7.47 2.79
C GLU A 49 -6.92 -7.07 1.35
N ALA A 50 -7.21 -8.05 0.49
CA ALA A 50 -7.63 -7.80 -0.87
C ALA A 50 -8.98 -7.05 -0.94
N ASN A 51 -9.93 -7.37 -0.04
CA ASN A 51 -11.19 -6.63 0.05
C ASN A 51 -10.97 -5.18 0.55
N SER A 52 -10.11 -4.98 1.55
CA SER A 52 -9.73 -3.64 2.02
C SER A 52 -9.09 -2.84 0.88
N ALA A 53 -8.20 -3.47 0.10
CA ALA A 53 -7.58 -2.85 -1.05
C ALA A 53 -8.57 -2.49 -2.17
N ALA A 54 -9.52 -3.36 -2.47
CA ALA A 54 -10.58 -3.09 -3.45
C ALA A 54 -11.49 -1.93 -3.04
N ARG A 55 -11.66 -1.70 -1.72
CA ARG A 55 -12.44 -0.58 -1.16
C ARG A 55 -11.65 0.73 -1.05
N GLY A 56 -10.34 0.70 -1.32
CA GLY A 56 -9.46 1.83 -1.09
C GLY A 56 -9.16 2.09 0.39
N GLU A 57 -9.42 1.11 1.26
CA GLU A 57 -9.20 1.14 2.71
C GLU A 57 -7.78 0.66 3.08
N VAL A 58 -6.84 0.69 2.13
CA VAL A 58 -5.45 0.30 2.41
C VAL A 58 -4.88 1.27 3.42
N HIS A 59 -4.74 0.81 4.67
CA HIS A 59 -3.88 1.44 5.64
C HIS A 59 -2.44 1.25 5.16
N MET A 60 -2.02 2.15 4.27
CA MET A 60 -0.62 2.33 3.95
C MET A 60 -0.01 2.90 5.23
N GLU A 61 0.49 2.03 6.12
CA GLU A 61 1.45 2.47 7.13
C GLU A 61 2.61 3.08 6.35
N GLU A 62 2.62 4.41 6.28
CA GLU A 62 3.73 5.19 5.75
C GLU A 62 5.00 4.70 6.43
N ALA A 63 5.84 4.01 5.67
CA ALA A 63 7.21 3.80 6.04
C ALA A 63 7.91 5.18 6.09
N GLY A 64 7.88 5.83 7.26
CA GLY A 64 8.89 6.78 7.73
C GLY A 64 9.09 8.06 6.91
N GLY A 65 8.04 8.69 6.39
CA GLY A 65 8.12 10.04 5.83
C GLY A 65 7.74 11.09 6.86
N LEU A 66 8.71 11.84 7.39
CA LEU A 66 8.41 13.05 8.17
C LEU A 66 7.47 13.96 7.35
N PRO A 67 6.45 14.61 7.96
CA PRO A 67 5.57 15.51 7.21
C PRO A 67 6.42 16.59 6.54
N ALA A 68 6.20 16.80 5.25
CA ALA A 68 6.93 17.73 4.38
C ALA A 68 7.07 19.16 4.96
N GLU A 69 6.22 19.51 5.93
CA GLU A 69 6.26 20.75 6.69
C GLU A 69 7.54 20.90 7.54
N ALA A 70 8.11 19.80 8.06
CA ALA A 70 9.32 19.82 8.89
C ALA A 70 10.60 20.17 8.09
N GLU A 71 10.65 19.79 6.81
CA GLU A 71 11.76 20.09 5.88
C GLU A 71 11.71 21.58 5.46
N GLN A 72 10.51 22.12 5.21
CA GLN A 72 10.31 23.52 4.83
C GLN A 72 10.63 24.50 5.98
N ALA A 73 10.30 24.15 7.22
CA ALA A 73 10.67 24.93 8.40
C ALA A 73 12.21 25.02 8.58
N ARG A 74 12.94 23.92 8.32
CA ARG A 74 14.42 23.91 8.37
C ARG A 74 15.06 24.75 7.29
N ARG A 75 14.47 24.80 6.08
CA ARG A 75 14.96 25.65 4.99
C ARG A 75 14.71 27.14 5.24
N ARG A 76 13.57 27.50 5.83
CA ARG A 76 13.27 28.91 6.19
C ARG A 76 14.13 29.43 7.34
N GLY A 77 14.55 28.59 8.28
CA GLY A 77 15.38 28.98 9.41
C GLY A 77 16.87 29.24 9.08
N ARG A 78 17.38 28.78 7.94
CA ARG A 78 18.83 28.85 7.62
C ARG A 78 19.25 30.10 6.83
N THR A 79 18.30 30.84 6.27
CA THR A 79 18.58 31.97 5.36
C THR A 79 18.55 33.34 6.05
N GLY A 80 18.25 33.42 7.35
CA GLY A 80 18.07 34.69 8.08
C GLY A 80 19.23 35.18 8.95
N ARG A 81 20.43 34.59 8.88
CA ARG A 81 21.53 34.92 9.82
C ARG A 81 22.92 34.98 9.19
N ARG A 82 23.05 35.67 8.07
CA ARG A 82 24.32 36.24 7.60
C ARG A 82 23.96 37.62 7.04
N ASP A 83 24.83 38.60 7.28
CA ASP A 83 24.70 40.00 6.87
C ASP A 83 24.16 40.96 7.96
N MET A 84 24.88 41.00 9.09
CA MET A 84 25.19 42.27 9.76
C MET A 84 26.47 42.10 10.58
N GLY A 85 27.56 42.74 10.13
CA GLY A 85 28.76 42.89 10.94
C GLY A 85 30.05 42.95 10.14
N ALA A 86 30.36 44.13 9.60
CA ALA A 86 31.70 44.75 9.61
C ALA A 86 31.57 46.17 9.05
#